data_AF-A0A7S3IVS0-F1
#
_entry.id   AF-A0A7S3IVS0-F1
#
_cell.length_a   1.000
_cell.length_b   1.000
_cell.length_c   1.000
_cell.angle_alpha   90.00
_cell.angle_beta   90.00
_cell.angle_gamma   90.00
#
_symmetry.space_group_name_H-M   'P 1'
#
loop_
_entity.id
_entity.type
_entity.pdbx_description
1 polymer ?
#
loop_
_entity_poly.entity_id
_entity_poly.type
_entity_poly.pdbx_seq_one_letter_code
_entity_poly.pdbx_strand_id
1 'polypeptide(L)'
;MINPDGVVIGNSRSSLAGVDLNRRWCTPNATMHPEIFFLKNSMKLTAEESAGITIFCDLHGHNKQPNSFFYGCNKAPNEGLLSWTKTRLLPKIFASYEPIFDFSLCRFSQEKTKYNTARVVVWNEFKVTNSFTLETSMHGKQKINHFGKTRRQGKVMQFTDEDFKSIGLNLLRSFRQYGYLETELEKEFKSTGGWLKKKKLDEFTGETARKKIEQQALIDEQNSRILNSSANPQ
;
A
#
# COMPACT_ATOMS: atom_id res chain seq x y z
N MET A 1 -13.17 -12.61 1.09
CA MET A 1 -12.53 -13.41 0.04
C MET A 1 -13.28 -13.15 -1.27
N ILE A 2 -12.61 -12.77 -2.36
CA ILE A 2 -13.29 -12.47 -3.65
C ILE A 2 -13.47 -13.71 -4.52
N ASN A 3 -12.55 -14.68 -4.46
CA ASN A 3 -12.56 -15.88 -5.31
C ASN A 3 -12.59 -17.16 -4.45
N PRO A 4 -13.69 -17.43 -3.71
CA PRO A 4 -13.77 -18.61 -2.87
C PRO A 4 -13.64 -19.91 -3.68
N ASP A 5 -14.31 -20.00 -4.83
CA ASP A 5 -14.32 -21.21 -5.65
C ASP A 5 -12.93 -21.54 -6.20
N GLY A 6 -12.21 -20.53 -6.69
CA GLY A 6 -10.83 -20.69 -7.14
C GLY A 6 -9.92 -21.21 -6.04
N VAL A 7 -10.08 -20.72 -4.80
CA VAL A 7 -9.29 -21.20 -3.65
C VAL A 7 -9.58 -22.66 -3.34
N VAL A 8 -10.85 -23.07 -3.32
CA VAL A 8 -11.25 -24.45 -3.01
C VAL A 8 -10.63 -25.46 -3.97
N ILE A 9 -10.50 -25.11 -5.26
CA ILE A 9 -9.89 -25.98 -6.28
C ILE A 9 -8.37 -25.82 -6.40
N GLY A 10 -7.73 -25.02 -5.55
CA GLY A 10 -6.28 -24.78 -5.58
C GLY A 10 -5.81 -23.85 -6.70
N ASN A 11 -6.69 -23.02 -7.27
CA ASN A 11 -6.35 -22.04 -8.29
C ASN A 11 -5.80 -20.75 -7.65
N SER A 12 -4.67 -20.26 -8.16
CA SER A 12 -4.00 -19.06 -7.66
C SER A 12 -4.35 -17.78 -8.43
N ARG A 13 -5.01 -17.88 -9.59
CA ARG A 13 -5.22 -16.72 -10.48
C ARG A 13 -6.64 -16.56 -11.00
N SER A 14 -7.31 -17.66 -11.35
CA SER A 14 -8.60 -17.60 -12.05
C SER A 14 -9.75 -18.08 -11.17
N SER A 15 -10.97 -17.67 -11.52
CA SER A 15 -12.20 -18.24 -10.97
C SER A 15 -12.41 -19.68 -11.46
N LEU A 16 -13.47 -20.34 -10.97
CA LEU A 16 -13.88 -21.66 -11.44
C LEU A 16 -14.13 -21.69 -12.96
N ALA A 17 -14.63 -20.58 -13.53
CA ALA A 17 -14.83 -20.42 -14.97
C ALA A 17 -13.53 -20.16 -15.77
N GLY A 18 -12.35 -20.25 -15.13
CA GLY A 18 -11.05 -20.04 -15.78
C GLY A 18 -10.73 -18.56 -16.05
N VAL A 19 -11.47 -17.62 -15.47
CA VAL A 19 -11.33 -16.19 -15.74
C VAL A 19 -10.51 -15.46 -14.66
N ASP A 20 -9.59 -14.60 -15.08
CA ASP A 20 -8.94 -13.64 -14.18
C ASP A 20 -9.93 -12.53 -13.78
N LEU A 21 -10.50 -12.65 -12.57
CA LEU A 21 -11.50 -11.71 -12.04
C LEU A 21 -10.98 -10.27 -12.00
N ASN A 22 -9.67 -10.06 -11.77
CA ASN A 22 -9.06 -8.73 -11.77
C ASN A 22 -8.78 -8.18 -13.18
N ARG A 23 -9.45 -8.72 -14.21
CA ARG A 23 -9.54 -8.15 -15.57
C ARG A 23 -10.98 -7.87 -16.00
N ARG A 24 -11.95 -8.09 -15.10
CA ARG A 24 -13.39 -8.02 -15.41
C ARG A 24 -14.09 -6.83 -14.77
N TRP A 25 -13.35 -5.86 -14.23
CA TRP A 25 -13.95 -4.74 -13.48
C TRP A 25 -14.65 -3.69 -14.35
N CYS A 26 -14.21 -3.44 -15.58
CA CYS A 26 -14.91 -2.48 -16.46
C CYS A 26 -16.34 -2.95 -16.76
N THR A 27 -16.47 -4.17 -17.29
CA THR A 27 -17.74 -4.76 -17.72
C THR A 27 -17.92 -6.16 -17.12
N PRO A 28 -18.18 -6.27 -15.81
CA PRO A 28 -18.45 -7.56 -15.19
C PRO A 28 -19.80 -8.10 -15.68
N ASN A 29 -19.96 -9.42 -15.69
CA ASN A 29 -21.17 -10.10 -16.15
C ASN A 29 -21.77 -10.84 -14.95
N ALA A 30 -23.07 -10.71 -14.70
CA ALA A 30 -23.73 -11.25 -13.51
C ALA A 30 -23.67 -12.79 -13.42
N THR A 31 -23.52 -13.50 -14.55
CA THR A 31 -23.45 -14.96 -14.60
C THR A 31 -22.00 -15.45 -14.59
N MET A 32 -21.11 -14.84 -15.39
CA MET A 32 -19.72 -15.29 -15.55
C MET A 32 -18.76 -14.74 -14.49
N HIS A 33 -19.07 -13.56 -13.95
CA HIS A 33 -18.23 -12.83 -12.98
C HIS A 33 -19.09 -12.30 -11.81
N PRO A 34 -19.95 -13.13 -11.20
CA PRO A 34 -20.92 -12.69 -10.19
C PRO A 34 -20.23 -11.93 -9.04
N GLU A 35 -19.03 -12.35 -8.64
CA GLU A 35 -18.28 -11.78 -7.52
C GLU A 35 -17.94 -10.31 -7.78
N ILE A 36 -17.47 -9.99 -8.99
CA ILE A 36 -17.13 -8.62 -9.36
C ILE A 36 -18.40 -7.81 -9.68
N PHE A 37 -19.40 -8.43 -10.32
CA PHE A 37 -20.65 -7.75 -10.67
C PHE A 37 -21.38 -7.24 -9.43
N PHE A 38 -21.63 -8.13 -8.46
CA PHE A 38 -22.35 -7.77 -7.24
C PHE A 38 -21.52 -6.86 -6.34
N LEU A 39 -20.20 -7.10 -6.20
CA LEU A 39 -19.33 -6.18 -5.46
C LEU A 39 -19.38 -4.75 -6.03
N LYS A 40 -19.25 -4.60 -7.36
CA LYS A 40 -19.29 -3.29 -8.01
C LYS A 40 -20.65 -2.61 -7.81
N ASN A 41 -21.75 -3.35 -7.78
CA ASN A 41 -23.07 -2.78 -7.48
C ASN A 41 -23.19 -2.35 -6.02
N SER A 42 -22.72 -3.14 -5.05
CA SER A 42 -22.68 -2.71 -3.64
C SER A 42 -21.83 -1.46 -3.46
N MET A 43 -20.69 -1.37 -4.15
CA MET A 43 -19.85 -0.17 -4.13
C MET A 43 -20.56 1.06 -4.71
N LYS A 44 -21.46 0.91 -5.69
CA LYS A 44 -22.24 2.05 -6.23
C LYS A 44 -23.17 2.60 -5.15
N LEU A 45 -23.87 1.71 -4.43
CA LEU A 45 -24.73 2.11 -3.32
C LEU A 45 -23.92 2.85 -2.24
N THR A 46 -22.77 2.32 -1.83
CA THR A 46 -21.88 3.00 -0.87
C THR A 46 -21.34 4.33 -1.39
N ALA A 47 -21.07 4.44 -2.70
CA ALA A 47 -20.59 5.69 -3.29
C ALA A 47 -21.67 6.78 -3.36
N GLU A 48 -22.95 6.42 -3.35
CA GLU A 48 -24.10 7.33 -3.31
C GLU A 48 -24.43 7.81 -1.89
N GLU A 49 -23.94 7.13 -0.85
CA GLU A 49 -24.03 7.59 0.54
C GLU A 49 -23.21 8.88 0.74
N SER A 50 -23.60 9.70 1.72
CA SER A 50 -22.96 10.98 2.01
C SER A 50 -21.46 10.88 2.32
N ALA A 51 -21.01 9.74 2.87
CA ALA A 51 -19.61 9.47 3.16
C ALA A 51 -18.81 9.02 1.93
N GLY A 52 -19.46 8.41 0.94
CA GLY A 52 -18.84 7.85 -0.26
C GLY A 52 -17.74 6.81 0.05
N ILE A 53 -16.83 6.62 -0.92
CA ILE A 53 -15.65 5.75 -0.77
C ILE A 53 -14.38 6.60 -0.72
N THR A 54 -13.79 6.75 0.47
CA THR A 54 -12.56 7.55 0.64
C THR A 54 -11.30 6.81 0.21
N ILE A 55 -11.22 5.51 0.50
CA ILE A 55 -10.07 4.64 0.21
C ILE A 55 -10.57 3.30 -0.33
N PHE A 56 -9.95 2.84 -1.41
CA PHE A 56 -10.12 1.49 -1.94
C PHE A 56 -8.78 0.77 -1.93
N CYS A 57 -8.75 -0.50 -1.48
CA CYS A 57 -7.53 -1.30 -1.42
C CYS A 57 -7.79 -2.75 -1.84
N ASP A 58 -7.22 -3.15 -2.97
CA ASP A 58 -7.24 -4.51 -3.52
C ASP A 58 -6.00 -5.27 -3.04
N LEU A 59 -6.17 -6.32 -2.23
CA LEU A 59 -5.04 -7.04 -1.59
C LEU A 59 -4.59 -8.22 -2.47
N HIS A 60 -3.31 -8.25 -2.87
CA HIS A 60 -2.74 -9.25 -3.79
C HIS A 60 -1.43 -9.85 -3.30
N GLY A 61 -1.14 -11.03 -3.83
CA GLY A 61 0.17 -11.67 -3.78
C GLY A 61 1.01 -11.33 -5.01
N HIS A 62 2.30 -11.04 -4.83
CA HIS A 62 3.22 -10.70 -5.92
C HIS A 62 4.34 -11.73 -6.07
N ASN A 63 4.49 -12.30 -7.28
CA ASN A 63 5.34 -13.48 -7.49
C ASN A 63 6.86 -13.19 -7.60
N LYS A 64 7.26 -11.93 -7.86
CA LYS A 64 8.67 -11.58 -8.18
C LYS A 64 9.33 -10.62 -7.19
N GLN A 65 8.73 -9.45 -7.00
CA GLN A 65 9.25 -8.42 -6.10
C GLN A 65 9.18 -8.89 -4.64
N PRO A 66 10.23 -8.67 -3.84
CA PRO A 66 10.18 -8.94 -2.40
C PRO A 66 9.29 -7.92 -1.68
N ASN A 67 9.04 -8.18 -0.39
CA ASN A 67 8.38 -7.23 0.52
C ASN A 67 6.92 -6.90 0.13
N SER A 68 6.34 -5.90 0.80
CA SER A 68 5.03 -5.36 0.45
C SER A 68 5.16 -3.95 -0.15
N PHE A 69 4.29 -3.60 -1.10
CA PHE A 69 4.30 -2.30 -1.76
C PHE A 69 2.94 -1.98 -2.39
N PHE A 70 2.69 -0.70 -2.66
CA PHE A 70 1.45 -0.26 -3.29
C PHE A 70 1.61 -0.02 -4.78
N TYR A 71 0.65 -0.50 -5.56
CA TYR A 71 0.32 0.13 -6.81
C TYR A 71 -0.86 1.09 -6.59
N GLY A 72 -0.72 2.33 -7.04
CA GLY A 72 -1.75 3.37 -6.97
C GLY A 72 -2.17 3.87 -8.34
N CYS A 73 -3.00 4.91 -8.34
CA CYS A 73 -3.41 5.60 -9.55
C CYS A 73 -3.09 7.10 -9.54
N ASN A 74 -2.76 7.66 -10.71
CA ASN A 74 -2.40 9.08 -10.82
C ASN A 74 -2.60 9.61 -12.25
N LYS A 75 -3.21 10.80 -12.38
CA LYS A 75 -3.62 11.40 -13.66
C LYS A 75 -2.67 12.46 -14.25
N ALA A 76 -1.41 12.56 -13.84
CA ALA A 76 -0.52 13.57 -14.45
C ALA A 76 -0.46 13.34 -15.98
N PRO A 77 -1.04 14.22 -16.84
CA PRO A 77 -1.13 15.69 -16.72
C PRO A 77 -2.54 16.35 -16.64
N ASN A 78 -3.67 15.62 -16.61
CA ASN A 78 -5.00 16.21 -16.88
C ASN A 78 -5.82 16.64 -15.64
N GLU A 79 -5.52 16.18 -14.43
CA GLU A 79 -6.23 16.55 -13.18
C GLU A 79 -5.32 17.19 -12.10
N GLY A 80 -4.14 17.68 -12.50
CA GLY A 80 -3.30 18.54 -11.68
C GLY A 80 -2.50 17.86 -10.54
N LEU A 81 -1.71 18.69 -9.85
CA LEU A 81 -0.75 18.31 -8.80
C LEU A 81 -1.38 17.71 -7.53
N LEU A 82 -2.69 17.94 -7.33
CA LEU A 82 -3.48 17.46 -6.20
C LEU A 82 -3.54 15.93 -6.12
N SER A 83 -3.95 15.28 -7.21
CA SER A 83 -4.06 13.82 -7.29
C SER A 83 -2.70 13.15 -7.06
N TRP A 84 -1.64 13.74 -7.65
CA TRP A 84 -0.26 13.24 -7.53
C TRP A 84 0.21 13.18 -6.08
N THR A 85 -0.13 14.20 -5.30
CA THR A 85 0.34 14.31 -3.92
C THR A 85 -0.51 13.47 -2.97
N LYS A 86 -1.84 13.54 -3.12
CA LYS A 86 -2.80 12.84 -2.24
C LYS A 86 -2.61 11.31 -2.30
N THR A 87 -2.44 10.73 -3.49
CA THR A 87 -2.27 9.27 -3.66
C THR A 87 -0.99 8.71 -3.02
N ARG A 88 0.03 9.53 -2.79
CA ARG A 88 1.31 9.10 -2.19
C ARG A 88 1.32 9.17 -0.68
N LEU A 89 0.36 9.88 -0.08
CA LEU A 89 0.35 10.12 1.36
C LEU A 89 0.08 8.85 2.14
N LEU A 90 -0.98 8.11 1.81
CA LEU A 90 -1.32 6.87 2.52
C LEU A 90 -0.19 5.83 2.46
N PRO A 91 0.44 5.55 1.30
CA PRO A 91 1.63 4.71 1.26
C PRO A 91 2.80 5.20 2.12
N LYS A 92 2.98 6.52 2.30
CA LYS A 92 4.01 7.06 3.21
C LYS A 92 3.65 6.89 4.69
N ILE A 93 2.38 7.09 5.05
CA ILE A 93 1.87 6.77 6.39
C ILE A 93 2.06 5.28 6.66
N PHE A 94 1.72 4.41 5.71
CA PHE A 94 1.92 2.97 5.88
C PHE A 94 3.40 2.60 6.08
N ALA A 95 4.32 3.27 5.37
CA ALA A 95 5.75 3.12 5.60
C ALA A 95 6.23 3.53 7.01
N SER A 96 5.49 4.40 7.72
CA SER A 96 5.80 4.78 9.11
C SER A 96 5.41 3.74 10.14
N TYR A 97 4.55 2.79 9.76
CA TYR A 97 4.08 1.70 10.61
C TYR A 97 4.68 0.33 10.25
N GLU A 98 4.81 0.01 8.95
CA GLU A 98 5.16 -1.34 8.49
C GLU A 98 6.62 -1.44 8.03
N PRO A 99 7.51 -2.13 8.76
CA PRO A 99 8.93 -2.23 8.43
C PRO A 99 9.22 -2.95 7.11
N ILE A 100 8.40 -3.95 6.76
CA ILE A 100 8.58 -4.77 5.56
C ILE A 100 8.11 -3.99 4.32
N PHE A 101 7.28 -2.96 4.47
CA PHE A 101 6.80 -2.17 3.35
C PHE A 101 7.91 -1.38 2.64
N ASP A 102 7.94 -1.45 1.31
CA ASP A 102 8.92 -0.75 0.48
C ASP A 102 8.26 0.29 -0.43
N PHE A 103 8.29 1.53 0.03
CA PHE A 103 7.77 2.66 -0.73
C PHE A 103 8.46 2.84 -2.09
N SER A 104 9.73 2.45 -2.25
CA SER A 104 10.46 2.62 -3.51
C SER A 104 9.97 1.69 -4.64
N LEU A 105 9.33 0.57 -4.28
CA LEU A 105 8.69 -0.35 -5.21
C LEU A 105 7.30 0.11 -5.63
N CYS A 106 6.74 1.13 -4.97
CA CYS A 106 5.43 1.64 -5.32
C CYS A 106 5.41 2.21 -6.73
N ARG A 107 4.29 2.01 -7.44
CA ARG A 107 4.06 2.59 -8.77
C ARG A 107 2.70 3.26 -8.80
N PHE A 108 2.63 4.42 -9.44
CA PHE A 108 1.40 5.22 -9.49
C PHE A 108 0.95 5.52 -10.92
N SER A 109 1.66 5.00 -11.93
CA SER A 109 1.28 5.09 -13.35
C SER A 109 0.44 3.88 -13.75
N GLN A 110 -0.44 4.06 -14.74
CA GLN A 110 -1.32 3.00 -15.22
C GLN A 110 -0.85 2.54 -16.59
N GLU A 111 -0.57 1.25 -16.71
CA GLU A 111 -0.34 0.61 -18.00
C GLU A 111 -1.68 0.25 -18.65
N LYS A 112 -1.77 0.36 -19.98
CA LYS A 112 -3.01 0.08 -20.74
C LYS A 112 -3.60 -1.31 -20.43
N THR A 113 -2.74 -2.31 -20.23
CA THR A 113 -3.14 -3.70 -19.90
C THR A 113 -3.80 -3.83 -18.53
N LYS A 114 -3.72 -2.80 -17.69
CA LYS A 114 -4.25 -2.77 -16.32
C LYS A 114 -5.50 -1.90 -16.20
N TYR A 115 -6.02 -1.33 -17.28
CA TYR A 115 -7.19 -0.45 -17.21
C TYR A 115 -8.44 -1.16 -16.66
N ASN A 116 -8.54 -2.48 -16.87
CA ASN A 116 -9.67 -3.28 -16.42
C ASN A 116 -9.46 -3.91 -15.03
N THR A 117 -8.44 -3.49 -14.27
CA THR A 117 -8.24 -3.96 -12.89
C THR A 117 -9.10 -3.16 -11.91
N ALA A 118 -9.35 -3.74 -10.74
CA ALA A 118 -10.12 -3.13 -9.67
C ALA A 118 -9.66 -1.72 -9.36
N ARG A 119 -8.36 -1.58 -9.06
CA ARG A 119 -7.74 -0.31 -8.71
C ARG A 119 -8.02 0.79 -9.73
N VAL A 120 -7.81 0.50 -11.02
CA VAL A 120 -7.94 1.52 -12.08
C VAL A 120 -9.41 1.85 -12.33
N VAL A 121 -10.28 0.84 -12.35
CA VAL A 121 -11.73 1.04 -12.50
C VAL A 121 -12.31 1.84 -11.35
N VAL A 122 -11.99 1.49 -10.11
CA VAL A 122 -12.48 2.21 -8.92
C VAL A 122 -11.98 3.65 -8.90
N TRP A 123 -10.72 3.87 -9.26
CA TRP A 123 -10.17 5.21 -9.40
C TRP A 123 -10.88 6.04 -10.47
N ASN A 124 -11.19 5.45 -11.62
CA ASN A 124 -11.71 6.18 -12.76
C ASN A 124 -13.24 6.36 -12.72
N GLU A 125 -13.98 5.30 -12.42
CA GLU A 125 -15.45 5.29 -12.44
C GLU A 125 -16.04 5.84 -11.14
N PHE A 126 -15.46 5.48 -9.98
CA PHE A 126 -15.93 5.93 -8.66
C PHE A 126 -15.20 7.16 -8.13
N LYS A 127 -14.25 7.71 -8.91
CA LYS A 127 -13.46 8.90 -8.57
C LYS A 127 -12.69 8.81 -7.24
N VAL A 128 -12.38 7.59 -6.79
CA VAL A 128 -11.63 7.36 -5.56
C VAL A 128 -10.14 7.61 -5.80
N THR A 129 -9.62 8.76 -5.36
CA THR A 129 -8.21 9.13 -5.55
C THR A 129 -7.26 8.14 -4.87
N ASN A 130 -7.62 7.67 -3.68
CA ASN A 130 -6.86 6.69 -2.89
C ASN A 130 -7.30 5.27 -3.24
N SER A 131 -7.14 4.90 -4.50
CA SER A 131 -7.43 3.56 -4.99
C SER A 131 -6.12 2.81 -5.22
N PHE A 132 -5.94 1.71 -4.49
CA PHE A 132 -4.68 0.98 -4.43
C PHE A 132 -4.85 -0.52 -4.69
N THR A 133 -3.74 -1.13 -5.09
CA THR A 133 -3.47 -2.57 -4.91
C THR A 133 -2.32 -2.67 -3.93
N LEU A 134 -2.53 -3.35 -2.79
CA LEU A 134 -1.44 -3.71 -1.89
C LEU A 134 -0.91 -5.07 -2.32
N GLU A 135 0.31 -5.08 -2.84
CA GLU A 135 1.01 -6.28 -3.24
C GLU A 135 1.87 -6.75 -2.07
N THR A 136 1.75 -8.03 -1.70
CA THR A 136 2.65 -8.68 -0.73
C THR A 136 3.35 -9.86 -1.39
N SER A 137 4.67 -9.92 -1.29
CA SER A 137 5.49 -10.91 -1.97
C SER A 137 5.13 -12.36 -1.59
N MET A 138 5.01 -13.20 -2.61
CA MET A 138 4.99 -14.67 -2.49
C MET A 138 6.41 -15.28 -2.55
N HIS A 139 7.41 -14.48 -2.93
CA HIS A 139 8.82 -14.91 -3.00
C HIS A 139 9.53 -14.81 -1.64
N GLY A 140 9.10 -13.88 -0.78
CA GLY A 140 9.69 -13.63 0.52
C GLY A 140 9.88 -12.15 0.85
N LYS A 141 10.20 -11.91 2.13
CA LYS A 141 10.56 -10.61 2.71
C LYS A 141 12.08 -10.45 2.76
N GLN A 142 12.56 -9.23 2.65
CA GLN A 142 13.97 -8.91 2.60
C GLN A 142 14.25 -7.61 3.36
N LYS A 143 15.25 -7.64 4.26
CA LYS A 143 15.75 -6.41 4.88
C LYS A 143 16.46 -5.56 3.83
N ILE A 144 16.19 -4.26 3.86
CA ILE A 144 16.80 -3.29 2.96
C ILE A 144 17.62 -2.35 3.83
N ASN A 145 18.94 -2.45 3.76
CA ASN A 145 19.83 -1.61 4.55
C ASN A 145 20.32 -0.45 3.68
N HIS A 146 20.31 0.76 4.24
CA HIS A 146 20.89 1.94 3.60
C HIS A 146 22.27 2.21 4.18
N PHE A 147 23.30 2.14 3.34
CA PHE A 147 24.65 2.59 3.66
C PHE A 147 24.97 3.82 2.83
N GLY A 148 24.73 5.01 3.40
CA GLY A 148 24.78 6.26 2.66
C GLY A 148 23.72 6.30 1.54
N LYS A 149 24.16 6.52 0.29
CA LYS A 149 23.28 6.47 -0.90
C LYS A 149 23.07 5.05 -1.45
N THR A 150 23.80 4.06 -0.93
CA THR A 150 23.80 2.70 -1.47
C THR A 150 22.77 1.84 -0.75
N ARG A 151 21.88 1.24 -1.53
CA ARG A 151 20.87 0.31 -1.05
C ARG A 151 21.42 -1.11 -1.14
N ARG A 152 21.58 -1.80 0.01
CA ARG A 152 21.95 -3.21 0.05
C ARG A 152 20.76 -4.08 0.44
N GLN A 153 20.56 -5.11 -0.35
CA GLN A 153 19.52 -6.11 -0.14
C GLN A 153 20.07 -7.23 0.73
N GLY A 154 19.38 -7.52 1.84
CA GLY A 154 19.73 -8.61 2.74
C GLY A 154 19.32 -9.99 2.20
N LYS A 155 19.39 -11.02 3.05
CA LYS A 155 18.88 -12.35 2.72
C LYS A 155 17.34 -12.30 2.57
N VAL A 156 16.83 -13.02 1.57
CA VAL A 156 15.38 -13.26 1.42
C VAL A 156 14.94 -14.30 2.46
N MET A 157 13.85 -14.00 3.15
CA MET A 157 13.25 -14.82 4.20
C MET A 157 11.78 -15.09 3.85
N GLN A 158 11.24 -16.20 4.31
CA GLN A 158 9.80 -16.46 4.14
C GLN A 158 8.96 -15.51 4.98
N PHE A 159 7.77 -15.19 4.49
CA PHE A 159 6.74 -14.56 5.30
C PHE A 159 6.20 -15.55 6.33
N THR A 160 5.93 -15.06 7.53
CA THR A 160 5.20 -15.79 8.59
C THR A 160 3.79 -15.21 8.73
N ASP A 161 2.93 -15.92 9.46
CA ASP A 161 1.58 -15.43 9.77
C ASP A 161 1.61 -14.09 10.52
N GLU A 162 2.59 -13.89 11.40
CA GLU A 162 2.80 -12.64 12.13
C GLU A 162 3.12 -11.47 11.20
N ASP A 163 3.85 -11.69 10.10
CA ASP A 163 4.11 -10.64 9.12
C ASP A 163 2.81 -10.22 8.42
N PHE A 164 1.98 -11.17 8.01
CA PHE A 164 0.69 -10.87 7.37
C PHE A 164 -0.27 -10.17 8.34
N LYS A 165 -0.31 -10.61 9.60
CA LYS A 165 -1.06 -9.94 10.68
C LYS A 165 -0.55 -8.51 10.91
N SER A 166 0.77 -8.30 10.91
CA SER A 166 1.40 -6.99 11.03
C SER A 166 0.98 -6.06 9.88
N ILE A 167 1.12 -6.53 8.64
CA ILE A 167 0.71 -5.79 7.43
C ILE A 167 -0.76 -5.37 7.53
N GLY A 168 -1.66 -6.29 7.88
CA GLY A 168 -3.08 -6.00 8.03
C GLY A 168 -3.38 -4.98 9.14
N LEU A 169 -2.81 -5.17 10.33
CA LEU A 169 -2.99 -4.26 11.47
C LEU A 169 -2.47 -2.86 11.15
N ASN A 170 -1.28 -2.77 10.56
CA ASN A 170 -0.64 -1.50 10.22
C ASN A 170 -1.36 -0.80 9.06
N LEU A 171 -2.03 -1.54 8.18
CA LEU A 171 -2.87 -0.97 7.12
C LEU A 171 -4.07 -0.25 7.74
N LEU A 172 -4.75 -0.89 8.70
CA LEU A 172 -5.86 -0.27 9.43
C LEU A 172 -5.41 0.95 10.24
N ARG A 173 -4.25 0.88 10.92
CA ARG A 173 -3.66 2.04 11.61
C ARG A 173 -3.40 3.19 10.64
N SER A 174 -2.96 2.89 9.43
CA SER A 174 -2.70 3.89 8.39
C SER A 174 -3.97 4.52 7.86
N PHE A 175 -5.05 3.75 7.67
CA PHE A 175 -6.37 4.31 7.32
C PHE A 175 -6.87 5.27 8.39
N ARG A 176 -6.78 4.87 9.67
CA ARG A 176 -7.18 5.72 10.79
C ARG A 176 -6.36 7.02 10.84
N GLN A 177 -5.03 6.92 10.72
CA GLN A 177 -4.15 8.08 10.69
C GLN A 177 -4.46 9.00 9.49
N TYR A 178 -4.72 8.42 8.31
CA TYR A 178 -5.12 9.19 7.15
C TYR A 178 -6.43 9.96 7.39
N GLY A 179 -7.43 9.32 8.01
CA GLY A 179 -8.70 9.97 8.36
C GLY A 179 -8.53 11.15 9.31
N TYR A 180 -7.66 11.04 10.33
CA TYR A 180 -7.37 12.16 11.23
C TYR A 180 -6.69 13.35 10.54
N LEU A 181 -5.97 13.10 9.44
CA LEU A 181 -5.28 14.13 8.69
C LEU A 181 -6.16 14.79 7.62
N GLU A 182 -7.33 14.24 7.30
CA GLU A 182 -8.15 14.66 6.16
C GLU A 182 -8.49 16.15 6.19
N THR A 183 -8.95 16.65 7.35
CA THR A 183 -9.30 18.07 7.49
C THR A 183 -8.09 19.00 7.32
N GLU A 184 -6.92 18.62 7.84
CA GLU A 184 -5.71 19.44 7.69
C GLU A 184 -5.17 19.39 6.26
N LEU A 185 -5.25 18.22 5.61
CA LEU A 185 -4.88 18.04 4.21
C LEU A 185 -5.72 18.91 3.28
N GLU A 186 -7.03 18.97 3.49
CA GLU A 186 -7.91 19.83 2.69
C GLU A 186 -7.57 21.31 2.84
N LYS A 187 -7.28 21.77 4.06
CA LYS A 187 -6.84 23.15 4.31
C LYS A 187 -5.51 23.44 3.61
N GLU A 188 -4.53 22.55 3.74
CA GLU A 188 -3.23 22.70 3.10
C GLU A 188 -3.39 22.73 1.57
N PHE A 189 -4.10 21.77 0.98
CA PHE A 189 -4.33 21.72 -0.47
C PHE A 189 -5.07 22.94 -1.00
N LYS A 190 -6.05 23.48 -0.28
CA LYS A 190 -6.70 24.75 -0.65
C LYS A 190 -5.70 25.92 -0.63
N SER A 191 -4.83 25.97 0.38
CA SER A 191 -3.85 27.06 0.53
C SER A 191 -2.70 27.02 -0.48
N THR A 192 -2.35 25.84 -1.00
CA THR A 192 -1.18 25.64 -1.87
C THR A 192 -1.52 25.41 -3.34
N GLY A 193 -2.81 25.45 -3.72
CA GLY A 193 -3.24 25.09 -5.07
C GLY A 193 -3.05 23.59 -5.37
N GLY A 194 -3.15 22.74 -4.35
CA GLY A 194 -3.13 21.28 -4.47
C GLY A 194 -1.77 20.61 -4.26
N TRP A 195 -0.79 21.30 -3.65
CA TRP A 195 0.51 20.72 -3.32
C TRP A 195 0.69 20.50 -1.82
N LEU A 196 1.15 19.33 -1.38
CA LEU A 196 1.53 19.12 0.02
C LEU A 196 2.99 19.52 0.20
N LYS A 197 3.25 20.60 0.97
CA LYS A 197 4.62 21.03 1.28
C LYS A 197 5.39 19.88 1.93
N LYS A 198 6.67 19.74 1.55
CA LYS A 198 7.53 18.67 2.07
C LYS A 198 7.57 18.63 3.60
N LYS A 199 7.68 19.79 4.26
CA LYS A 199 7.65 19.90 5.72
C LYS A 199 6.37 19.31 6.33
N LYS A 200 5.21 19.67 5.78
CA LYS A 200 3.91 19.14 6.21
C LYS A 200 3.77 17.64 5.93
N LEU A 201 4.25 17.19 4.78
CA LEU A 201 4.31 15.76 4.48
C LEU A 201 5.16 15.00 5.50
N ASP A 202 6.36 15.51 5.81
CA ASP A 202 7.26 14.90 6.78
C ASP A 202 6.66 14.94 8.21
N GLU A 203 5.93 16.00 8.58
CA GLU A 203 5.15 16.07 9.83
C GLU A 203 4.06 14.99 9.88
N PHE A 204 3.32 14.79 8.79
CA PHE A 204 2.22 13.82 8.72
C PHE A 204 2.67 12.37 8.71
N THR A 205 3.79 12.09 8.06
CA THR A 205 4.25 10.70 7.86
C THR A 205 5.34 10.31 8.84
N GLY A 206 6.06 11.28 9.41
CA GLY A 206 7.22 11.04 10.26
C GLY A 206 8.28 10.18 9.58
N GLU A 207 9.12 9.54 10.39
CA GLU A 207 10.09 8.57 9.90
C GLU A 207 9.46 7.19 9.63
N THR A 208 10.03 6.48 8.65
CA THR A 208 9.60 5.12 8.33
C THR A 208 9.89 4.16 9.47
N ALA A 209 9.04 3.14 9.67
CA ALA A 209 9.24 2.12 10.69
C ALA A 209 10.60 1.43 10.53
N ARG A 210 11.02 1.20 9.28
CA ARG A 210 12.33 0.64 8.97
C ARG A 210 13.48 1.50 9.50
N LYS A 211 13.45 2.82 9.28
CA LYS A 211 14.50 3.73 9.77
C LYS A 211 14.57 3.75 11.29
N LYS A 212 13.42 3.76 11.97
CA LYS A 212 13.35 3.69 13.43
C LYS A 212 14.02 2.43 13.98
N ILE A 213 13.77 1.28 13.36
CA ILE A 213 14.39 0.00 13.73
C ILE A 213 15.90 0.01 13.46
N GLU A 214 16.33 0.54 12.32
CA GLU A 214 17.76 0.67 11.98
C GLU A 214 18.51 1.54 13.00
N GLN A 215 17.94 2.69 13.37
CA GLN A 215 18.51 3.58 14.39
C GLN A 215 18.57 2.91 15.77
N GLN A 216 17.51 2.21 16.18
CA GLN A 216 17.49 1.51 17.46
C GLN A 216 18.55 0.41 17.51
N ALA A 217 18.69 -0.38 16.44
CA ALA A 217 19.71 -1.43 16.37
C ALA A 217 21.15 -0.88 16.48
N LEU A 218 21.42 0.29 15.89
CA LEU A 218 22.71 0.96 16.01
C LEU A 218 22.99 1.43 17.46
N ILE A 219 21.97 1.96 18.13
CA ILE A 219 22.06 2.36 19.54
C ILE A 219 22.33 1.14 20.43
N ASP A 220 21.61 0.04 20.22
CA ASP A 220 21.77 -1.19 20.99
C ASP A 220 23.17 -1.79 20.80
N GLU A 221 23.71 -1.73 19.58
CA GLU A 221 25.08 -2.18 19.28
C GLU A 221 26.13 -1.30 19.97
N GLN A 222 25.97 0.03 19.95
CA GLN A 222 26.85 0.95 20.67
C GLN A 222 26.81 0.71 22.18
N ASN A 223 25.63 0.57 22.76
CA ASN A 223 25.46 0.28 24.19
C ASN A 223 26.11 -1.05 24.59
N SER A 224 25.96 -2.08 23.76
CA SER A 224 26.58 -3.39 24.00
C SER A 224 28.12 -3.31 23.97
N ARG A 225 28.69 -2.52 23.04
CA ARG A 225 30.15 -2.28 22.99
C ARG A 225 30.64 -1.53 24.22
N ILE A 226 29.91 -0.52 24.68
CA ILE A 226 30.25 0.24 25.90
C ILE A 226 30.23 -0.69 27.12
N LEU A 227 29.15 -1.47 27.31
CA LEU A 227 29.02 -2.41 28.43
C LEU A 227 30.16 -3.45 28.45
N ASN A 228 30.50 -4.01 27.29
CA ASN A 228 31.61 -4.96 27.17
C ASN A 228 32.98 -4.32 27.43
N SER A 229 33.15 -3.03 27.10
CA SER A 229 34.39 -2.30 27.42
C SER A 229 34.50 -1.94 28.90
N SER A 230 33.38 -1.73 29.60
CA SER A 230 33.35 -1.46 31.05
C SER A 230 33.42 -2.72 31.94
N ALA A 231 33.13 -3.90 31.38
CA ALA A 231 33.17 -5.18 32.10
C ALA A 231 34.57 -5.82 32.14
N ASN A 232 35.55 -5.25 31.44
CA ASN A 232 36.98 -5.59 31.54
C ASN A 232 37.78 -4.37 32.02
N PRO A 233 37.68 -3.99 33.31
CA PRO A 233 38.71 -3.14 33.89
C PRO A 233 39.98 -3.99 34.04
N GLN A 234 41.06 -3.54 33.39
CA GLN A 234 42.43 -4.01 33.68
C GLN A 234 42.76 -3.82 35.16
#